data_AF-M7Y9E2-F1
#
_entry.id   AF-M7Y9E2-F1
#
_cell.length_a   1.000
_cell.length_b   1.000
_cell.length_c   1.000
_cell.angle_alpha   90.00
_cell.angle_beta   90.00
_cell.angle_gamma   90.00
#
_symmetry.space_group_name_H-M   'P 1'
#
loop_
_entity.id
_entity.type
_entity.pdbx_description
1 polymer ?
#
loop_
_entity_poly.entity_id
_entity_poly.type
_entity_poly.pdbx_seq_one_letter_code
_entity_poly.pdbx_strand_id
1 'polypeptide(L)'
;MSVKISEKTIVSTLEKLEKLNLDEKLHAELSWCWNSYKYDSNPVGVIEKSKAALELFKAKREENSKAIAKKLIEDLEKFASN
;
A
#
# COMPACT_ATOMS: atom_id res chain seq x y z
N MET A 1 -18.09 -9.43 -5.45
CA MET A 1 -16.64 -9.56 -5.18
C MET A 1 -16.24 -8.37 -4.33
N SER A 2 -16.15 -8.56 -3.01
CA SER A 2 -15.80 -7.47 -2.09
C SER A 2 -14.28 -7.38 -2.01
N VAL A 3 -13.71 -6.30 -2.52
CA VAL A 3 -12.32 -5.94 -2.26
C VAL A 3 -12.19 -5.79 -0.74
N LYS A 4 -11.63 -6.78 -0.05
CA LYS A 4 -11.45 -6.74 1.40
C LYS A 4 -10.26 -5.87 1.76
N ILE A 5 -10.27 -4.58 1.40
CA ILE A 5 -9.21 -3.66 1.79
C ILE A 5 -9.09 -3.71 3.31
N SER A 6 -7.98 -4.30 3.77
CA SER A 6 -7.74 -4.49 5.20
C SER A 6 -7.02 -3.24 5.69
N GLU A 7 -7.68 -2.49 6.58
CA GLU A 7 -7.10 -1.27 7.19
C GLU A 7 -5.69 -1.54 7.73
N LYS A 8 -5.50 -2.68 8.39
CA LYS A 8 -4.19 -3.12 8.90
C LYS A 8 -3.10 -3.14 7.82
N THR A 9 -3.44 -3.53 6.59
CA THR A 9 -2.47 -3.62 5.50
C THR A 9 -2.10 -2.25 4.98
N ILE A 10 -3.09 -1.37 4.84
CA ILE A 10 -2.85 0.03 4.42
C ILE A 10 -2.01 0.75 5.48
N VAL A 11 -2.38 0.64 6.76
CA VAL A 11 -1.61 1.23 7.87
C VAL A 11 -0.20 0.66 7.92
N SER A 12 -0.03 -0.66 7.80
CA SER A 12 1.31 -1.28 7.78
C SER A 12 2.14 -0.88 6.56
N THR A 13 1.48 -0.56 5.44
CA THR A 13 2.09 -0.05 4.21
C THR A 13 2.54 1.39 4.39
N LEU A 14 1.67 2.25 4.91
CA LEU A 14 1.98 3.62 5.26
C LEU A 14 3.17 3.68 6.24
N GLU A 15 3.13 2.92 7.33
CA GLU A 15 4.24 2.82 8.28
C GLU A 15 5.56 2.37 7.64
N LYS A 16 5.51 1.47 6.63
CA LYS A 16 6.72 1.05 5.90
C LYS A 16 7.23 2.14 4.96
N LEU A 17 6.34 2.79 4.21
CA LEU A 17 6.67 3.92 3.34
C LEU A 17 7.33 5.04 4.15
N GLU A 18 6.74 5.39 5.30
CA GLU A 18 7.26 6.42 6.20
C GLU A 18 8.62 6.00 6.81
N LYS A 19 8.74 4.79 7.36
CA LYS A 19 10.02 4.30 7.92
C LYS A 19 11.15 4.23 6.92
N LEU A 20 10.84 3.85 5.69
CA LEU A 20 11.83 3.73 4.62
C LEU A 20 12.06 5.07 3.91
N ASN A 21 11.31 6.11 4.31
CA ASN A 21 11.25 7.41 3.65
C ASN A 21 11.09 7.24 2.12
N LEU A 22 10.30 6.24 1.73
CA LEU A 22 9.99 5.93 0.36
C LEU A 22 8.82 6.80 -0.04
N ASP A 23 9.10 7.75 -0.94
CA ASP A 23 8.08 8.51 -1.65
C ASP A 23 6.99 9.08 -0.73
N GLU A 24 7.33 10.13 0.02
CA GLU A 24 6.41 10.82 0.94
C GLU A 24 5.11 11.26 0.26
N LYS A 25 5.19 11.54 -1.04
CA LYS A 25 4.03 11.88 -1.86
C LYS A 25 3.08 10.69 -1.97
N LEU A 26 3.60 9.50 -2.25
CA LEU A 26 2.80 8.28 -2.31
C LEU A 26 2.21 7.92 -0.94
N HIS A 27 2.95 8.14 0.15
CA HIS A 27 2.43 7.98 1.51
C HIS A 27 1.22 8.90 1.77
N ALA A 28 1.36 10.19 1.45
CA ALA A 28 0.27 11.16 1.59
C ALA A 28 -0.94 10.82 0.70
N GLU A 29 -0.71 10.43 -0.55
CA GLU A 29 -1.78 10.04 -1.48
C GLU A 29 -2.49 8.76 -1.03
N LEU A 30 -1.76 7.73 -0.60
CA LEU A 30 -2.36 6.49 -0.10
C LEU A 30 -3.18 6.74 1.18
N SER A 31 -2.67 7.59 2.08
CA SER A 31 -3.41 8.01 3.29
C SER A 31 -4.68 8.78 2.94
N TRP A 32 -4.61 9.66 1.94
CA TRP A 32 -5.76 10.42 1.46
C TRP A 32 -6.80 9.51 0.78
N CYS A 33 -6.37 8.61 -0.10
CA CYS A 33 -7.24 7.61 -0.72
C CYS A 33 -7.89 6.69 0.33
N TRP A 34 -7.16 6.30 1.38
CA TRP A 34 -7.69 5.49 2.47
C TRP A 34 -8.80 6.23 3.23
N ASN A 35 -8.56 7.50 3.56
CA ASN A 35 -9.59 8.31 4.20
C ASN A 35 -10.80 8.45 3.28
N SER A 36 -10.60 8.75 1.99
CA SER A 36 -11.68 8.84 1.00
C SER A 36 -12.47 7.53 0.88
N TYR A 37 -11.80 6.38 0.91
CA TYR A 37 -12.45 5.07 0.89
C TYR A 37 -13.37 4.85 2.10
N LYS A 38 -13.01 5.35 3.29
CA LYS A 38 -13.89 5.26 4.46
C LYS A 38 -15.22 6.03 4.28
N TYR A 39 -15.23 7.08 3.46
CA TYR A 39 -16.42 7.90 3.23
C TYR A 39 -17.21 7.46 2.00
N ASP A 40 -16.52 7.22 0.88
CA ASP A 40 -17.15 6.93 -0.43
C ASP A 40 -17.26 5.41 -0.71
N SER A 41 -16.61 4.57 0.11
CA SER A 41 -16.45 3.12 -0.11
C SER A 41 -15.85 2.75 -1.48
N ASN A 42 -15.18 3.68 -2.15
CA ASN A 42 -14.61 3.48 -3.47
C ASN A 42 -13.14 3.00 -3.40
N PRO A 43 -12.85 1.72 -3.71
CA PRO A 43 -11.53 1.14 -3.52
C PRO A 43 -10.54 1.53 -4.63
N VAL A 44 -10.98 2.15 -5.72
CA VAL A 44 -10.17 2.33 -6.93
C VAL A 44 -8.88 3.10 -6.66
N GLY A 45 -8.98 4.23 -5.94
CA GLY A 45 -7.81 5.05 -5.63
C GLY A 45 -6.85 4.34 -4.67
N VAL A 46 -7.38 3.62 -3.69
CA VAL A 46 -6.56 2.85 -2.74
C VAL A 46 -5.84 1.72 -3.46
N ILE A 47 -6.50 1.01 -4.38
CA ILE A 47 -5.90 -0.06 -5.19
C ILE A 47 -4.77 0.49 -6.06
N GLU A 48 -5.01 1.58 -6.77
CA GLU A 48 -4.04 2.19 -7.69
C GLU A 48 -2.77 2.64 -6.94
N LYS A 49 -2.95 3.35 -5.82
CA LYS A 49 -1.83 3.78 -4.97
C LYS A 49 -1.15 2.61 -4.25
N SER A 50 -1.91 1.60 -3.84
CA SER A 50 -1.35 0.37 -3.26
C SER A 50 -0.47 -0.39 -4.26
N LYS A 51 -0.84 -0.38 -5.55
CA LYS A 51 -0.06 -1.01 -6.62
C LYS A 51 1.26 -0.26 -6.86
N ALA A 52 1.20 1.07 -6.91
CA ALA A 52 2.40 1.91 -6.97
C ALA A 52 3.30 1.70 -5.74
N ALA A 53 2.71 1.59 -4.54
CA ALA A 53 3.45 1.32 -3.31
C ALA A 53 4.12 -0.06 -3.34
N LEU A 54 3.42 -1.05 -3.90
CA LEU A 54 3.94 -2.40 -4.07
C LEU A 54 5.13 -2.46 -5.03
N GLU A 55 5.10 -1.72 -6.14
CA GLU A 55 6.25 -1.62 -7.06
C GLU A 55 7.46 -0.98 -6.38
N LEU A 56 7.25 0.13 -5.66
CA LEU A 56 8.27 0.78 -4.83
C LEU A 56 8.84 -0.18 -3.77
N PHE A 57 7.96 -0.96 -3.14
CA PHE A 57 8.36 -1.97 -2.17
C PHE A 57 9.15 -3.12 -2.78
N LYS A 58 8.79 -3.59 -3.97
CA LYS A 58 9.57 -4.60 -4.69
C LYS A 58 10.95 -4.06 -5.06
N ALA A 59 11.02 -2.87 -5.64
CA ALA A 59 12.28 -2.21 -5.97
C ALA A 59 13.16 -2.03 -4.72
N LYS A 60 12.58 -1.51 -3.62
CA LYS A 60 13.35 -1.33 -2.39
C LYS A 60 13.77 -2.64 -1.74
N ARG A 61 13.00 -3.69 -1.90
CA ARG A 61 13.34 -5.03 -1.41
C ARG A 61 14.43 -5.69 -2.24
N GLU A 62 14.51 -5.43 -3.54
CA GLU A 62 15.65 -5.85 -4.36
C GLU A 62 16.94 -5.16 -3.88
N GLU A 63 16.88 -3.86 -3.59
CA GLU A 63 18.01 -3.15 -2.95
C GLU A 63 18.26 -3.60 -1.51
N ASN A 64 17.21 -3.96 -0.77
CA ASN A 64 17.24 -4.17 0.67
C ASN A 64 16.26 -5.27 1.10
N SER A 65 16.67 -6.52 0.93
CA SER A 65 15.82 -7.72 1.09
C SER A 65 15.13 -7.88 2.46
N LYS A 66 15.60 -7.15 3.49
CA LYS A 66 15.03 -7.13 4.85
C LYS A 66 14.18 -5.89 5.17
N ALA A 67 14.12 -4.89 4.30
CA ALA A 67 13.40 -3.66 4.57
C ALA A 67 11.88 -3.87 4.66
N ILE A 68 11.34 -4.85 3.92
CA ILE A 68 9.89 -5.02 3.77
C ILE A 68 9.49 -6.47 4.01
N ALA A 69 8.42 -6.65 4.80
CA ALA A 69 7.87 -7.96 5.11
C ALA A 69 7.26 -8.60 3.86
N LYS A 70 7.67 -9.84 3.57
CA LYS A 70 7.14 -10.69 2.47
C LYS A 70 5.61 -10.70 2.46
N LYS A 71 5.04 -10.85 3.66
CA LYS A 71 3.60 -10.90 3.93
C LYS A 71 2.87 -9.61 3.57
N LEU A 72 3.50 -8.43 3.73
CA LEU A 72 2.88 -7.15 3.39
C LEU A 72 2.74 -6.99 1.87
N ILE A 73 3.78 -7.37 1.13
CA ILE A 73 3.78 -7.35 -0.33
C ILE A 73 2.75 -8.33 -0.88
N GLU A 74 2.70 -9.56 -0.37
CA GLU A 74 1.70 -10.56 -0.79
C GLU A 74 0.26 -10.10 -0.54
N ASP A 75 0.02 -9.39 0.56
CA ASP A 75 -1.29 -8.87 0.91
C ASP A 75 -1.68 -7.70 0.00
N LEU A 76 -0.76 -6.75 -0.24
CA LEU A 76 -0.92 -5.68 -1.23
C LEU A 76 -1.14 -6.22 -2.65
N GLU A 77 -0.42 -7.28 -3.05
CA GLU A 77 -0.54 -7.88 -4.38
C GLU A 77 -1.91 -8.51 -4.60
N LYS A 78 -2.43 -9.19 -3.57
CA LYS A 78 -3.80 -9.72 -3.57
C LYS A 78 -4.85 -8.62 -3.71
N PHE A 79 -4.63 -7.44 -3.13
CA PHE A 79 -5.54 -6.31 -3.31
C PHE A 79 -5.42 -5.67 -4.69
N ALA A 80 -4.20 -5.56 -5.23
CA ALA A 80 -3.93 -4.88 -6.49
C ALA A 80 -4.26 -5.70 -7.76
N SER A 81 -4.56 -6.99 -7.60
CA SER A 81 -4.82 -7.93 -8.71
C SER A 81 -6.31 -8.25 -8.92
N ASN A 82 -7.23 -7.52 -8.28
CA ASN A 82 -8.68 -7.77 -8.38
C ASN A 82 -9.46 -6.57 -8.93
#